data_AF-A0A2H9SQ51-F1
#
_entry.id   AF-A0A2H9SQ51-F1
#
_cell.length_a   1.000
_cell.length_b   1.000
_cell.length_c   1.000
_cell.angle_alpha   90.00
_cell.angle_beta   90.00
_cell.angle_gamma   90.00
#
_symmetry.space_group_name_H-M   'P 1'
#
loop_
_entity.id
_entity.type
_entity.pdbx_description
1 polymer ?
#
loop_
_entity_poly.entity_id
_entity_poly.type
_entity_poly.pdbx_seq_one_letter_code
_entity_poly.pdbx_strand_id
1 'polypeptide(L)'
;MAIRINEQILNSFELDSLNKYTAIAKQGNTIQVFSGDVTKGFKKISNLEILSNFKTMLESPTISDTNRKKIKKIVTHIKVEKDAQSQKKNKVMRFINNFFSKCWNKLNGYGFKTSLSIALSMLQHQKLQTPKKNEIPDNKDKKTPTEPHKNEEPAKTDPETDPDKWKKRNEDYNNKEAEKAEEHKKAEAQRLEESNRVEEEARKEAKARQQKLDEEEQAKAEEQKKAQIAKNELEAKREQEAKELEAKRQEEIKAKEAEQEQARKVAEEAKKKAEEENAQKAKEAEAARQKEIQAEEAKKEQERKETQEAKKKAEEVKIQEAKKAILKAAEEQRKKEEEVQNKRKADALAQAKAEEEAAQKRKAEQMEKNRLLEEADKKRREEQRIQAEAARLRDEKARQKPQTL
;
A
#
# COMPACT_ATOMS: atom_id res chain seq x y z
N MET A 1 -13.56 18.85 46.26
CA MET A 1 -12.16 18.47 45.96
C MET A 1 -11.64 19.44 44.91
N ALA A 2 -10.90 20.47 45.33
CA ALA A 2 -10.43 21.54 44.45
C ALA A 2 -9.17 21.08 43.70
N ILE A 3 -9.24 20.99 42.38
CA ILE A 3 -8.08 20.71 41.53
C ILE A 3 -7.36 22.05 41.31
N ARG A 4 -6.19 22.22 41.92
CA ARG A 4 -5.24 23.29 41.56
C ARG A 4 -4.83 23.06 40.10
N ILE A 5 -5.30 23.93 39.22
CA ILE A 5 -4.85 24.01 37.82
C ILE A 5 -3.57 24.85 37.84
N ASN A 6 -2.43 24.22 37.53
CA ASN A 6 -1.18 24.93 37.29
C ASN A 6 -1.37 25.85 36.08
N GLU A 7 -1.30 27.16 36.32
CA GLU A 7 -1.33 28.22 35.32
C GLU A 7 -0.08 28.15 34.43
N GLN A 8 -0.17 27.41 33.34
CA GLN A 8 0.51 27.79 32.10
C GLN A 8 -0.55 27.92 31.02
N ILE A 9 -1.30 29.02 31.13
CA ILE A 9 -2.26 29.48 30.15
C ILE A 9 -1.46 29.92 28.93
N LEU A 10 -1.54 29.15 27.84
CA LEU A 10 -1.22 29.68 26.51
C LEU A 10 -2.25 30.77 26.23
N ASN A 11 -1.81 32.03 26.23
CA ASN A 11 -2.63 33.20 25.98
C ASN A 11 -3.67 32.94 24.89
N SER A 12 -4.91 33.23 25.26
CA SER A 12 -6.13 33.24 24.47
C SER A 12 -5.88 33.69 23.03
N PHE A 13 -6.36 32.92 22.06
CA PHE A 13 -6.63 33.44 20.73
C PHE A 13 -7.87 34.34 20.88
N GLU A 14 -7.67 35.65 21.02
CA GLU A 14 -8.75 36.62 20.83
C GLU A 14 -9.20 36.51 19.38
N LEU A 15 -10.39 35.93 19.19
CA LEU A 15 -11.12 35.95 17.94
C LEU A 15 -12.15 37.06 18.09
N ASP A 16 -12.03 38.12 17.31
CA ASP A 16 -12.92 39.29 17.25
C ASP A 16 -14.37 38.98 16.80
N SER A 17 -14.83 37.73 16.88
CA SER A 17 -16.22 37.38 16.64
C SER A 17 -16.91 36.99 17.94
N LEU A 18 -17.79 37.90 18.37
CA LEU A 18 -18.64 37.86 19.56
C LEU A 18 -18.93 36.44 20.12
N ASN A 19 -18.58 36.27 21.39
CA ASN A 19 -19.09 35.27 22.34
C ASN A 19 -18.60 33.81 22.27
N LYS A 20 -17.58 33.46 21.49
CA LYS A 20 -17.02 32.08 21.51
C LYS A 20 -15.56 32.05 21.97
N TYR A 21 -15.33 31.48 23.15
CA TYR A 21 -14.00 31.21 23.66
C TYR A 21 -13.63 29.75 23.44
N THR A 22 -12.37 29.52 23.06
CA THR A 22 -11.77 28.19 23.00
C THR A 22 -10.67 28.10 24.05
N ALA A 23 -10.90 27.34 25.11
CA ALA A 23 -9.91 27.08 26.15
C ALA A 23 -9.18 25.77 25.86
N ILE A 24 -7.85 25.79 25.93
CA ILE A 24 -7.00 24.61 25.75
C ILE A 24 -6.35 24.30 27.10
N ALA A 25 -6.74 23.18 27.70
CA ALA A 25 -6.14 22.68 28.94
C ALA A 25 -5.27 21.46 28.65
N LYS A 26 -4.09 21.39 29.26
CA LYS A 26 -3.24 20.21 29.22
C LYS A 26 -3.35 19.47 30.55
N GLN A 27 -3.83 18.23 30.52
CA GLN A 27 -3.89 17.37 31.70
C GLN A 27 -3.01 16.13 31.44
N GLY A 28 -1.80 16.13 32.03
CA GLY A 28 -0.79 15.10 31.73
C GLY A 28 -0.30 15.17 30.29
N ASN A 29 -0.36 14.04 29.56
CA ASN A 29 -0.01 13.97 28.13
C ASN A 29 -1.17 14.28 27.18
N THR A 30 -2.36 14.59 27.69
CA THR A 30 -3.56 14.79 26.88
C THR A 30 -3.94 16.26 26.83
N ILE A 31 -4.15 16.77 25.62
CA ILE A 31 -4.68 18.10 25.37
C ILE A 31 -6.21 18.00 25.32
N GLN A 32 -6.89 18.76 26.16
CA GLN A 32 -8.35 18.91 26.15
C GLN A 32 -8.71 20.30 25.65
N VAL A 33 -9.53 20.36 24.61
CA VAL A 33 -10.03 21.62 24.05
C VAL A 33 -11.50 21.75 24.38
N PHE A 34 -11.85 22.87 24.98
CA PHE A 34 -13.20 23.24 25.34
C PHE A 34 -13.60 24.45 24.51
N SER A 35 -14.73 24.37 23.82
CA SER A 35 -15.37 25.55 23.24
C SER A 35 -16.68 25.78 23.98
N GLY A 36 -16.95 27.05 24.26
CA GLY A 36 -18.13 27.46 24.97
C GLY A 36 -18.56 28.84 24.52
N ASP A 37 -19.87 29.01 24.41
CA ASP A 37 -20.48 30.33 24.54
C ASP A 37 -20.45 30.67 26.04
N VAL A 38 -20.01 31.88 26.39
CA VAL A 38 -19.89 32.33 27.80
C VAL A 38 -21.21 32.11 28.55
N THR A 39 -22.33 32.13 27.83
CA THR A 39 -23.67 31.96 28.37
C THR A 39 -24.15 30.50 28.51
N LYS A 40 -23.52 29.53 27.84
CA LYS A 40 -24.05 28.14 27.71
C LYS A 40 -23.13 27.05 28.27
N GLY A 41 -22.01 27.43 28.89
CA GLY A 41 -21.05 26.51 29.47
C GLY A 41 -20.16 25.81 28.43
N PHE A 42 -19.09 25.16 28.91
CA PHE A 42 -18.10 24.51 28.06
C PHE A 42 -18.53 23.09 27.69
N LYS A 43 -18.60 22.79 26.39
CA LYS A 43 -18.82 21.42 25.91
C LYS A 43 -17.48 20.77 25.57
N LYS A 44 -17.31 19.51 25.98
CA LYS A 44 -16.15 18.71 25.56
C LYS A 44 -16.26 18.42 24.07
N ILE A 45 -15.33 18.98 23.28
CA ILE A 45 -15.28 18.78 21.84
C ILE A 45 -14.55 17.48 21.55
N SER A 46 -15.01 16.71 20.56
CA SER A 46 -14.30 15.52 20.11
C SER A 46 -13.01 15.89 19.37
N ASN A 47 -11.97 15.03 19.42
CA ASN A 47 -10.72 15.25 18.68
C ASN A 47 -10.92 15.39 17.16
N LEU A 48 -11.98 14.79 16.60
CA LEU A 48 -12.33 14.91 15.17
C LEU A 48 -12.84 16.31 14.82
N GLU A 49 -13.71 16.85 15.66
CA GLU A 49 -14.29 18.19 15.49
C GLU A 49 -13.23 19.29 15.73
N ILE A 50 -12.31 19.07 16.68
CA ILE A 50 -11.12 19.91 16.88
C ILE A 50 -10.24 19.93 15.62
N LEU A 51 -9.96 18.76 15.03
CA LEU A 51 -9.14 18.66 13.81
C LEU A 51 -9.82 19.31 12.59
N SER A 52 -11.14 19.19 12.48
CA SER A 52 -11.92 19.82 11.42
C SER A 52 -11.86 21.35 11.53
N ASN A 53 -12.08 21.89 12.74
CA ASN A 53 -12.00 23.34 12.99
C ASN A 53 -10.59 23.90 12.79
N PHE A 54 -9.54 23.18 13.18
CA PHE A 54 -8.18 23.64 12.90
C PHE A 54 -7.83 23.57 11.41
N LYS A 55 -8.40 22.63 10.65
CA LYS A 55 -8.21 22.57 9.20
C LYS A 55 -8.82 23.79 8.51
N THR A 56 -10.06 24.14 8.86
CA THR A 56 -10.73 25.32 8.31
C THR A 56 -10.02 26.62 8.72
N MET A 57 -9.49 26.71 9.94
CA MET A 57 -8.63 27.84 10.35
C MET A 57 -7.32 27.90 9.55
N LEU A 58 -6.67 26.77 9.27
CA LEU A 58 -5.46 26.76 8.43
C LEU A 58 -5.74 27.15 6.97
N GLU A 59 -6.96 26.98 6.49
CA GLU A 59 -7.38 27.37 5.14
C GLU A 59 -7.78 28.86 5.06
N SER A 60 -8.04 29.51 6.19
CA SER A 60 -8.37 30.94 6.22
C SER A 60 -7.17 31.83 5.84
N PRO A 61 -7.34 32.81 4.92
CA PRO A 61 -6.28 33.75 4.55
C PRO A 61 -6.03 34.81 5.63
N THR A 62 -6.92 34.96 6.62
CA THR A 62 -6.83 36.00 7.67
C THR A 62 -5.94 35.63 8.86
N ILE A 63 -5.43 34.40 8.91
CA ILE A 63 -4.62 33.92 10.04
C ILE A 63 -3.14 34.22 9.81
N SER A 64 -2.52 34.91 10.77
CA SER A 64 -1.08 35.20 10.76
C SER A 64 -0.23 33.93 10.70
N ASP A 65 0.94 34.01 10.06
CA ASP A 65 1.85 32.87 9.88
C ASP A 65 2.32 32.27 11.20
N THR A 66 2.51 33.10 12.23
CA THR A 66 2.87 32.66 13.58
C THR A 66 1.78 31.77 14.18
N ASN A 67 0.52 32.14 14.00
CA ASN A 67 -0.63 31.36 14.49
C ASN A 67 -0.82 30.09 13.67
N ARG A 68 -0.64 30.17 12.34
CA ARG A 68 -0.63 29.01 11.43
C ARG A 68 0.40 27.96 11.84
N LYS A 69 1.62 28.37 12.21
CA LYS A 69 2.68 27.46 12.72
C LYS A 69 2.30 26.81 14.05
N LYS A 70 1.71 27.56 14.99
CA LYS A 70 1.24 27.02 16.28
C LYS A 70 0.13 25.99 16.09
N ILE A 71 -0.87 26.30 15.24
CA ILE A 71 -1.97 25.40 14.91
C ILE A 71 -1.45 24.11 14.27
N LYS A 72 -0.53 24.21 13.29
CA LYS A 72 0.10 23.02 12.68
C LYS A 72 0.78 22.13 13.73
N LYS A 73 1.51 22.71 14.68
CA LYS A 73 2.17 21.95 15.75
C LYS A 73 1.16 21.19 16.62
N ILE A 74 0.03 21.82 16.96
CA ILE A 74 -1.06 21.20 17.74
C ILE A 74 -1.71 20.06 16.95
N VAL A 75 -2.05 20.28 15.67
CA VAL A 75 -2.63 19.26 14.79
C VAL A 75 -1.72 18.03 14.67
N THR A 76 -0.41 18.22 14.54
CA THR A 76 0.55 17.12 14.51
C THR A 76 0.58 16.35 15.84
N HIS A 77 0.57 17.03 16.99
CA HIS A 77 0.52 16.36 18.30
C HIS A 77 -0.76 15.54 18.48
N ILE A 78 -1.92 16.08 18.09
CA ILE A 78 -3.21 15.36 18.19
C ILE A 78 -3.22 14.13 17.27
N LYS A 79 -2.66 14.21 16.06
CA LYS A 79 -2.51 13.06 15.16
C LYS A 79 -1.62 11.98 15.77
N VAL A 80 -0.45 12.36 16.27
CA VAL A 80 0.48 11.42 16.94
C VAL A 80 -0.16 10.77 18.17
N GLU A 81 -0.91 11.52 18.98
CA GLU A 81 -1.62 10.97 20.14
C GLU A 81 -2.76 10.03 19.72
N LYS A 82 -3.49 10.34 18.64
CA LYS A 82 -4.52 9.47 18.08
C LYS A 82 -3.93 8.17 17.55
N ASP A 83 -2.80 8.22 16.85
CA ASP A 83 -2.12 7.03 16.34
C ASP A 83 -1.56 6.18 17.49
N ALA A 84 -1.04 6.81 18.54
CA ALA A 84 -0.61 6.12 19.76
C ALA A 84 -1.78 5.47 20.51
N GLN A 85 -2.94 6.14 20.61
CA GLN A 85 -4.15 5.56 21.19
C GLN A 85 -4.73 4.43 20.34
N SER A 86 -4.71 4.58 19.01
CA SER A 86 -5.11 3.52 18.07
C SER A 86 -4.21 2.30 18.19
N GLN A 87 -2.89 2.48 18.31
CA GLN A 87 -1.95 1.39 18.57
C GLN A 87 -2.18 0.72 19.93
N LYS A 88 -2.44 1.49 21.00
CA LYS A 88 -2.81 0.94 22.31
C LYS A 88 -4.12 0.15 22.24
N LYS A 89 -5.15 0.69 21.57
CA LYS A 89 -6.44 0.01 21.38
C LYS A 89 -6.28 -1.28 20.58
N ASN A 90 -5.47 -1.26 19.52
CA ASN A 90 -5.15 -2.45 18.72
C ASN A 90 -4.35 -3.49 19.50
N LYS A 91 -3.46 -3.07 20.41
CA LYS A 91 -2.71 -3.96 21.30
C LYS A 91 -3.61 -4.58 22.37
N VAL A 92 -4.52 -3.80 22.95
CA VAL A 92 -5.53 -4.28 23.90
C VAL A 92 -6.53 -5.23 23.21
N MET A 93 -7.01 -4.90 22.01
CA MET A 93 -7.88 -5.78 21.23
C MET A 93 -7.17 -7.08 20.82
N ARG A 94 -5.89 -7.03 20.46
CA ARG A 94 -5.08 -8.25 20.24
C ARG A 94 -4.90 -9.08 21.51
N PHE A 95 -4.71 -8.44 22.66
CA PHE A 95 -4.61 -9.13 23.94
C PHE A 95 -5.94 -9.79 24.31
N ILE A 96 -7.06 -9.07 24.16
CA ILE A 96 -8.42 -9.56 24.37
C ILE A 96 -8.71 -10.73 23.43
N ASN A 97 -8.44 -10.60 22.12
CA ASN A 97 -8.65 -11.70 21.17
C ASN A 97 -7.76 -12.91 21.47
N ASN A 98 -6.49 -12.72 21.84
CA ASN A 98 -5.63 -13.84 22.26
C ASN A 98 -6.09 -14.48 23.57
N PHE A 99 -6.59 -13.70 24.51
CA PHE A 99 -7.13 -14.18 25.77
C PHE A 99 -8.40 -15.00 25.52
N PHE A 100 -9.36 -14.46 24.78
CA PHE A 100 -10.58 -15.16 24.40
C PHE A 100 -10.30 -16.39 23.54
N SER A 101 -9.37 -16.34 22.58
CA SER A 101 -9.03 -17.49 21.74
C SER A 101 -8.33 -18.61 22.53
N LYS A 102 -7.44 -18.28 23.48
CA LYS A 102 -6.83 -19.27 24.38
C LYS A 102 -7.83 -19.85 25.37
N CYS A 103 -8.73 -19.02 25.92
CA CYS A 103 -9.79 -19.49 26.80
C CYS A 103 -10.80 -20.37 26.04
N TRP A 104 -11.18 -19.99 24.82
CA TRP A 104 -12.11 -20.73 23.97
C TRP A 104 -11.57 -22.12 23.59
N ASN A 105 -10.29 -22.21 23.23
CA ASN A 105 -9.66 -23.49 22.92
C ASN A 105 -9.45 -24.39 24.16
N LYS A 106 -9.37 -23.83 25.37
CA LYS A 106 -9.31 -24.61 26.63
C LYS A 106 -10.69 -24.98 27.19
N LEU A 107 -11.75 -24.25 26.86
CA LEU A 107 -13.09 -24.39 27.43
C LEU A 107 -14.10 -25.14 26.54
N ASN A 108 -13.67 -25.67 25.39
CA ASN A 108 -14.48 -26.60 24.59
C ASN A 108 -14.65 -27.99 25.24
N GLY A 109 -14.04 -28.23 26.40
CA GLY A 109 -14.33 -29.38 27.25
C GLY A 109 -15.20 -28.97 28.46
N TYR A 110 -16.51 -29.09 28.32
CA TYR A 110 -17.52 -29.08 29.41
C TYR A 110 -17.68 -27.80 30.27
N GLY A 111 -18.85 -27.14 30.15
CA GLY A 111 -19.47 -26.38 31.26
C GLY A 111 -19.47 -24.84 31.22
N PHE A 112 -18.92 -24.19 30.19
CA PHE A 112 -18.84 -22.71 30.18
C PHE A 112 -20.18 -22.01 29.88
N LYS A 113 -21.06 -22.63 29.08
CA LYS A 113 -22.35 -22.01 28.71
C LYS A 113 -23.31 -21.88 29.90
N THR A 114 -23.28 -22.82 30.83
CA THR A 114 -24.12 -22.80 32.04
C THR A 114 -23.60 -21.80 33.06
N SER A 115 -22.29 -21.71 33.27
CA SER A 115 -21.69 -20.76 34.22
C SER A 115 -21.82 -19.30 33.78
N LEU A 116 -21.71 -19.00 32.48
CA LEU A 116 -21.91 -17.64 31.97
C LEU A 116 -23.37 -17.16 32.09
N SER A 117 -24.34 -18.07 31.93
CA SER A 117 -25.77 -17.78 32.11
C SER A 117 -26.12 -17.46 33.57
N ILE A 118 -25.54 -18.19 34.53
CA ILE A 118 -25.75 -17.96 35.97
C ILE A 118 -25.18 -16.60 36.40
N ALA A 119 -23.98 -16.24 35.90
CA ALA A 119 -23.33 -14.97 36.23
C ALA A 119 -24.09 -13.75 35.68
N LEU A 120 -24.65 -13.83 34.47
CA LEU A 120 -25.48 -12.75 33.93
C LEU A 120 -26.80 -12.59 34.70
N SER A 121 -27.38 -13.70 35.17
CA SER A 121 -28.65 -13.68 35.92
C SER A 121 -28.48 -12.99 37.30
N MET A 122 -27.36 -13.22 37.98
CA MET A 122 -27.06 -12.55 39.25
C MET A 122 -26.83 -11.03 39.09
N LEU A 123 -26.24 -10.61 37.96
CA LEU A 123 -25.96 -9.19 37.71
C LEU A 123 -27.24 -8.38 37.38
N GLN A 124 -28.26 -9.03 36.82
CA GLN A 124 -29.57 -8.39 36.59
C GLN A 124 -30.37 -8.19 37.88
N HIS A 125 -30.20 -9.05 38.89
CA HIS A 125 -30.94 -8.92 40.16
C HIS A 125 -30.39 -7.86 41.12
N GLN A 126 -29.13 -7.44 41.00
CA GLN A 126 -28.55 -6.42 41.89
C GLN A 126 -28.98 -4.97 41.60
N LYS A 127 -29.64 -4.68 40.48
CA LYS A 127 -30.02 -3.30 40.10
C LYS A 127 -31.36 -2.81 40.67
N LEU A 128 -32.04 -3.58 41.51
CA LEU A 128 -33.43 -3.29 41.92
C LEU A 128 -33.63 -2.87 43.39
N GLN A 129 -32.59 -2.64 44.18
CA GLN A 129 -32.77 -2.21 45.58
C GLN A 129 -31.87 -1.04 45.99
N THR A 130 -32.45 0.17 45.97
CA THR A 130 -32.01 1.28 46.82
C THR A 130 -33.24 1.98 47.42
N PRO A 131 -33.42 2.01 48.75
CA PRO A 131 -34.53 2.73 49.37
C PRO A 131 -34.20 4.21 49.59
N LYS A 132 -35.19 5.08 49.34
CA LYS A 132 -35.17 6.53 49.61
C LYS A 132 -35.41 6.80 51.10
N LYS A 133 -34.62 7.69 51.71
CA LYS A 133 -34.85 8.28 53.04
C LYS A 133 -35.71 9.54 52.90
N ASN A 134 -36.83 9.60 53.63
CA ASN A 134 -37.61 10.81 53.87
C ASN A 134 -37.29 11.35 55.28
N GLU A 135 -37.02 12.65 55.37
CA GLU A 135 -36.90 13.42 56.61
C GLU A 135 -38.27 13.99 57.02
N ILE A 136 -38.55 13.99 58.32
CA ILE A 136 -39.70 14.65 58.97
C ILE A 136 -39.14 15.83 59.79
N PRO A 137 -39.79 17.01 59.82
CA PRO A 137 -39.47 18.03 60.80
C PRO A 137 -40.42 17.96 62.01
N ASP A 138 -39.82 18.02 63.21
CA ASP A 138 -40.46 18.26 64.50
C ASP A 138 -40.91 19.72 64.60
N ASN A 139 -42.11 19.97 65.14
CA ASN A 139 -42.49 21.29 65.64
C ASN A 139 -43.34 21.14 66.91
N LYS A 140 -42.74 21.49 68.06
CA LYS A 140 -43.39 21.61 69.37
C LYS A 140 -43.12 23.02 69.89
N ASP A 141 -44.17 23.79 70.10
CA ASP A 141 -44.24 24.85 71.11
C ASP A 141 -45.74 25.22 71.29
N LYS A 142 -46.36 24.89 72.44
CA LYS A 142 -46.38 25.66 73.70
C LYS A 142 -47.32 26.88 73.68
N LYS A 143 -48.43 26.79 74.43
CA LYS A 143 -48.79 27.63 75.61
C LYS A 143 -50.31 27.78 75.75
N THR A 144 -50.85 27.14 76.78
CA THR A 144 -52.02 27.60 77.53
C THR A 144 -51.59 28.66 78.55
N PRO A 145 -52.45 29.64 78.87
CA PRO A 145 -52.40 30.34 80.14
C PRO A 145 -53.64 30.02 80.99
N THR A 146 -53.36 29.58 82.21
CA THR A 146 -54.27 29.42 83.35
C THR A 146 -54.24 30.72 84.15
N GLU A 147 -55.40 31.26 84.55
CA GLU A 147 -55.50 32.24 85.63
C GLU A 147 -56.87 32.17 86.33
N PRO A 148 -56.98 32.62 87.60
CA PRO A 148 -57.45 31.75 88.68
C PRO A 148 -58.68 32.28 89.44
N HIS A 149 -59.28 31.38 90.21
CA HIS A 149 -60.29 31.62 91.22
C HIS A 149 -59.88 32.72 92.23
N LYS A 150 -60.77 33.71 92.43
CA LYS A 150 -60.80 34.54 93.64
C LYS A 150 -61.87 34.00 94.58
N ASN A 151 -61.40 33.47 95.72
CA ASN A 151 -62.18 33.26 96.93
C ASN A 151 -62.40 34.62 97.60
N GLU A 152 -63.66 35.01 97.82
CA GLU A 152 -64.02 36.06 98.77
C GLU A 152 -64.66 35.40 100.00
N GLU A 153 -64.13 35.74 101.17
CA GLU A 153 -64.62 35.36 102.50
C GLU A 153 -66.05 35.88 102.74
N PRO A 154 -66.93 35.13 103.42
CA PRO A 154 -68.23 35.64 103.83
C PRO A 154 -68.08 36.54 105.06
N ALA A 155 -68.48 37.80 104.90
CA ALA A 155 -68.65 38.74 105.99
C ALA A 155 -69.79 38.28 106.93
N LYS A 156 -69.48 38.26 108.23
CA LYS A 156 -70.44 38.10 109.32
C LYS A 156 -71.29 39.37 109.43
N THR A 157 -72.59 39.23 109.20
CA THR A 157 -73.60 40.18 109.68
C THR A 157 -74.79 39.39 110.20
N ASP A 158 -74.97 39.40 111.52
CA ASP A 158 -76.26 39.14 112.16
C ASP A 158 -77.26 40.22 111.74
N PRO A 159 -78.49 39.81 111.41
CA PRO A 159 -79.63 40.55 111.92
C PRO A 159 -80.61 39.60 112.60
N GLU A 160 -81.14 40.03 113.75
CA GLU A 160 -82.42 39.56 114.27
C GLU A 160 -83.43 39.49 113.12
N THR A 161 -83.71 38.26 112.68
CA THR A 161 -84.62 38.02 111.56
C THR A 161 -85.86 37.36 112.13
N ASP A 162 -86.94 38.14 112.14
CA ASP A 162 -88.32 37.69 112.27
C ASP A 162 -88.54 36.39 111.43
N PRO A 163 -88.83 35.24 112.06
CA PRO A 163 -88.79 33.92 111.41
C PRO A 163 -89.74 33.81 110.22
N ASP A 164 -90.82 34.59 110.20
CA ASP A 164 -91.77 34.62 109.08
C ASP A 164 -91.27 35.44 107.89
N LYS A 165 -90.46 36.49 108.12
CA LYS A 165 -89.81 37.26 107.05
C LYS A 165 -88.55 36.57 106.48
N TRP A 166 -87.93 35.68 107.25
CA TRP A 166 -86.82 34.85 106.76
C TRP A 166 -87.33 33.76 105.82
N LYS A 167 -88.40 33.05 106.18
CA LYS A 167 -89.02 32.02 105.32
C LYS A 167 -89.45 32.58 103.96
N LYS A 168 -90.14 33.72 103.95
CA LYS A 168 -90.59 34.35 102.70
C LYS A 168 -89.43 34.80 101.81
N ARG A 169 -88.36 35.37 102.40
CA ARG A 169 -87.15 35.72 101.64
C ARG A 169 -86.38 34.50 101.11
N ASN A 170 -86.35 33.41 101.85
CA ASN A 170 -85.72 32.16 101.39
C ASN A 170 -86.52 31.49 100.27
N GLU A 171 -87.85 31.53 100.32
CA GLU A 171 -88.71 31.04 99.23
C GLU A 171 -88.55 31.89 97.97
N ASP A 172 -88.53 33.23 98.10
CA ASP A 172 -88.28 34.13 96.96
C ASP A 172 -86.86 33.96 96.39
N TYR A 173 -85.85 33.73 97.24
CA TYR A 173 -84.47 33.46 96.81
C TYR A 173 -84.34 32.12 96.10
N ASN A 174 -84.92 31.05 96.67
CA ASN A 174 -84.90 29.71 96.07
C ASN A 174 -85.65 29.68 94.73
N ASN A 175 -86.77 30.39 94.61
CA ASN A 175 -87.49 30.51 93.33
C ASN A 175 -86.67 31.30 92.29
N LYS A 176 -85.99 32.38 92.70
CA LYS A 176 -85.13 33.17 91.81
C LYS A 176 -83.86 32.42 91.40
N GLU A 177 -83.34 31.57 92.27
CA GLU A 177 -82.19 30.70 91.98
C GLU A 177 -82.60 29.54 91.07
N ALA A 178 -83.79 28.99 91.24
CA ALA A 178 -84.37 28.01 90.32
C ALA A 178 -84.62 28.60 88.91
N GLU A 179 -85.13 29.82 88.81
CA GLU A 179 -85.33 30.52 87.53
C GLU A 179 -83.99 30.79 86.83
N LYS A 180 -82.98 31.26 87.56
CA LYS A 180 -81.60 31.42 87.03
C LYS A 180 -80.97 30.10 86.61
N ALA A 181 -81.23 29.01 87.34
CA ALA A 181 -80.74 27.69 86.97
C ALA A 181 -81.42 27.17 85.70
N GLU A 182 -82.71 27.46 85.49
CA GLU A 182 -83.41 27.13 84.25
C GLU A 182 -82.93 27.98 83.07
N GLU A 183 -82.68 29.28 83.29
CA GLU A 183 -82.11 30.18 82.29
C GLU A 183 -80.68 29.76 81.90
N HIS A 184 -79.84 29.39 82.87
CA HIS A 184 -78.50 28.86 82.60
C HIS A 184 -78.56 27.55 81.79
N LYS A 185 -79.47 26.63 82.12
CA LYS A 185 -79.67 25.39 81.34
C LYS A 185 -80.12 25.68 79.89
N LYS A 186 -81.00 26.67 79.68
CA LYS A 186 -81.41 27.11 78.33
C LYS A 186 -80.25 27.73 77.57
N ALA A 187 -79.46 28.58 78.21
CA ALA A 187 -78.28 29.21 77.59
C ALA A 187 -77.18 28.18 77.25
N GLU A 188 -76.97 27.18 78.11
CA GLU A 188 -76.03 26.08 77.87
C GLU A 188 -76.49 25.18 76.72
N ALA A 189 -77.79 24.86 76.65
CA ALA A 189 -78.36 24.12 75.53
C ALA A 189 -78.21 24.88 74.19
N GLN A 190 -78.46 26.20 74.18
CA GLN A 190 -78.26 27.05 73.00
C GLN A 190 -76.79 27.10 72.57
N ARG A 191 -75.85 27.23 73.52
CA ARG A 191 -74.41 27.19 73.23
C ARG A 191 -73.96 25.86 72.64
N LEU A 192 -74.51 24.75 73.12
CA LEU A 192 -74.21 23.42 72.60
C LEU A 192 -74.76 23.26 71.17
N GLU A 193 -75.97 23.76 70.89
CA GLU A 193 -76.56 23.76 69.56
C GLU A 193 -75.74 24.61 68.57
N GLU A 194 -75.32 25.81 68.99
CA GLU A 194 -74.44 26.68 68.19
C GLU A 194 -73.07 26.03 67.95
N SER A 195 -72.47 25.40 68.97
CA SER A 195 -71.22 24.66 68.84
C SER A 195 -71.33 23.50 67.85
N ASN A 196 -72.42 22.73 67.90
CA ASN A 196 -72.66 21.62 66.97
C ASN A 196 -72.85 22.14 65.53
N ARG A 197 -73.54 23.27 65.36
CA ARG A 197 -73.74 23.90 64.05
C ARG A 197 -72.40 24.38 63.45
N VAL A 198 -71.56 25.02 64.26
CA VAL A 198 -70.22 25.47 63.83
C VAL A 198 -69.33 24.28 63.47
N GLU A 199 -69.37 23.18 64.25
CA GLU A 199 -68.61 21.97 63.92
C GLU A 199 -69.11 21.31 62.62
N GLU A 200 -70.42 21.26 62.39
CA GLU A 200 -70.98 20.72 61.15
C GLU A 200 -70.60 21.56 59.93
N GLU A 201 -70.61 22.89 60.07
CA GLU A 201 -70.16 23.83 59.03
C GLU A 201 -68.66 23.66 58.74
N ALA A 202 -67.82 23.57 59.78
CA ALA A 202 -66.40 23.29 59.64
C ALA A 202 -66.12 21.94 58.96
N ARG A 203 -66.91 20.90 59.26
CA ARG A 203 -66.82 19.59 58.58
C ARG A 203 -67.24 19.67 57.11
N LYS A 204 -68.28 20.45 56.78
CA LYS A 204 -68.69 20.70 55.38
C LYS A 204 -67.61 21.46 54.62
N GLU A 205 -67.03 22.49 55.22
CA GLU A 205 -65.94 23.26 54.61
C GLU A 205 -64.68 22.41 54.41
N ALA A 206 -64.30 21.58 55.38
CA ALA A 206 -63.17 20.67 55.26
C ALA A 206 -63.35 19.66 54.12
N LYS A 207 -64.56 19.08 53.97
CA LYS A 207 -64.89 18.19 52.84
C LYS A 207 -64.81 18.92 51.50
N ALA A 208 -65.34 20.14 51.41
CA ALA A 208 -65.28 20.94 50.19
C ALA A 208 -63.84 21.31 49.80
N ARG A 209 -62.98 21.62 50.80
CA ARG A 209 -61.55 21.85 50.56
C ARG A 209 -60.83 20.59 50.09
N GLN A 210 -61.13 19.42 50.67
CA GLN A 210 -60.56 18.16 50.22
C GLN A 210 -60.95 17.83 48.78
N GLN A 211 -62.23 17.97 48.43
CA GLN A 211 -62.70 17.73 47.05
C GLN A 211 -61.98 18.62 46.03
N LYS A 212 -61.76 19.90 46.34
CA LYS A 212 -61.01 20.81 45.46
C LYS A 212 -59.55 20.37 45.27
N LEU A 213 -58.91 19.87 46.33
CA LEU A 213 -57.54 19.35 46.24
C LEU A 213 -57.48 18.08 45.38
N ASP A 214 -58.44 17.18 45.56
CA ASP A 214 -58.53 15.94 44.78
C ASP A 214 -58.80 16.25 43.28
N GLU A 215 -59.67 17.23 42.99
CA GLU A 215 -59.92 17.72 41.62
C GLU A 215 -58.68 18.37 40.99
N GLU A 216 -57.93 19.18 41.76
CA GLU A 216 -56.69 19.80 41.27
C GLU A 216 -55.59 18.75 41.01
N GLU A 217 -55.48 17.73 41.85
CA GLU A 217 -54.54 16.63 41.66
C GLU A 217 -54.90 15.80 40.41
N GLN A 218 -56.19 15.51 40.20
CA GLN A 218 -56.65 14.84 38.98
C GLN A 218 -56.36 15.67 37.72
N ALA A 219 -56.61 16.98 37.75
CA ALA A 219 -56.31 17.86 36.62
C ALA A 219 -54.80 17.86 36.28
N LYS A 220 -53.92 17.93 37.30
CA LYS A 220 -52.46 17.83 37.11
C LYS A 220 -52.04 16.46 36.56
N ALA A 221 -52.65 15.38 37.02
CA ALA A 221 -52.36 14.04 36.52
C ALA A 221 -52.79 13.87 35.04
N GLU A 222 -53.93 14.46 34.64
CA GLU A 222 -54.35 14.47 33.23
C GLU A 222 -53.44 15.31 32.35
N GLU A 223 -53.00 16.48 32.82
CA GLU A 223 -52.05 17.33 32.09
C GLU A 223 -50.71 16.60 31.87
N GLN A 224 -50.20 15.91 32.90
CA GLN A 224 -48.99 15.09 32.77
C GLN A 224 -49.17 13.93 31.78
N LYS A 225 -50.34 13.26 31.78
CA LYS A 225 -50.64 12.23 30.77
C LYS A 225 -50.66 12.81 29.36
N LYS A 226 -51.29 13.96 29.14
CA LYS A 226 -51.29 14.65 27.84
C LYS A 226 -49.88 15.05 27.40
N ALA A 227 -49.07 15.59 28.30
CA ALA A 227 -47.68 15.94 28.02
C ALA A 227 -46.83 14.69 27.67
N GLN A 228 -47.05 13.56 28.34
CA GLN A 228 -46.36 12.32 28.05
C GLN A 228 -46.77 11.73 26.69
N ILE A 229 -48.06 11.79 26.35
CA ILE A 229 -48.55 11.37 25.02
C ILE A 229 -47.91 12.22 23.92
N ALA A 230 -47.94 13.55 24.06
CA ALA A 230 -47.32 14.46 23.09
C ALA A 230 -45.81 14.21 22.93
N LYS A 231 -45.11 13.88 24.03
CA LYS A 231 -43.69 13.51 23.98
C LYS A 231 -43.45 12.21 23.20
N ASN A 232 -44.28 11.19 23.44
CA ASN A 232 -44.17 9.90 22.74
C ASN A 232 -44.48 10.05 21.25
N GLU A 233 -45.49 10.84 20.87
CA GLU A 233 -45.81 11.12 19.45
C GLU A 233 -44.67 11.85 18.74
N LEU A 234 -44.04 12.80 19.42
CA LEU A 234 -42.91 13.54 18.88
C LEU A 234 -41.65 12.67 18.73
N GLU A 235 -41.44 11.73 19.65
CA GLU A 235 -40.37 10.73 19.54
C GLU A 235 -40.64 9.75 18.39
N ALA A 236 -41.87 9.25 18.26
CA ALA A 236 -42.27 8.38 17.16
C ALA A 236 -42.09 9.06 15.78
N LYS A 237 -42.48 10.34 15.67
CA LYS A 237 -42.27 11.12 14.45
C LYS A 237 -40.79 11.27 14.11
N ARG A 238 -39.93 11.55 15.10
CA ARG A 238 -38.48 11.62 14.89
C ARG A 238 -37.88 10.28 14.49
N GLU A 239 -38.36 9.18 15.05
CA GLU A 239 -37.92 7.84 14.67
C GLU A 239 -38.33 7.51 13.22
N GLN A 240 -39.54 7.89 12.81
CA GLN A 240 -40.00 7.73 11.44
C GLN A 240 -39.16 8.57 10.46
N GLU A 241 -38.94 9.86 10.75
CA GLU A 241 -38.07 10.72 9.94
C GLU A 241 -36.64 10.16 9.83
N ALA A 242 -36.10 9.61 10.91
CA ALA A 242 -34.79 8.96 10.91
C ALA A 242 -34.77 7.71 10.01
N LYS A 243 -35.80 6.85 10.08
CA LYS A 243 -35.93 5.66 9.22
C LYS A 243 -36.06 6.05 7.75
N GLU A 244 -36.86 7.07 7.43
CA GLU A 244 -37.00 7.56 6.05
C GLU A 244 -35.68 8.14 5.52
N LEU A 245 -34.95 8.88 6.36
CA LEU A 245 -33.65 9.44 5.98
C LEU A 245 -32.57 8.35 5.83
N GLU A 246 -32.62 7.31 6.65
CA GLU A 246 -31.75 6.13 6.49
C GLU A 246 -32.06 5.37 5.20
N ALA A 247 -33.34 5.15 4.88
CA ALA A 247 -33.76 4.51 3.63
C ALA A 247 -33.29 5.30 2.41
N LYS A 248 -33.48 6.64 2.39
CA LYS A 248 -32.98 7.50 1.30
C LYS A 248 -31.47 7.42 1.13
N ARG A 249 -30.72 7.39 2.24
CA ARG A 249 -29.25 7.22 2.18
C ARG A 249 -28.86 5.86 1.61
N GLN A 250 -29.56 4.80 1.98
CA GLN A 250 -29.30 3.47 1.42
C GLN A 250 -29.61 3.41 -0.08
N GLU A 251 -30.69 4.05 -0.54
CA GLU A 251 -30.99 4.16 -1.97
C GLU A 251 -29.94 4.98 -2.72
N GLU A 252 -29.48 6.11 -2.16
CA GLU A 252 -28.42 6.92 -2.78
C GLU A 252 -27.09 6.16 -2.86
N ILE A 253 -26.75 5.38 -1.82
CA ILE A 253 -25.55 4.52 -1.84
C ILE A 253 -25.69 3.46 -2.93
N LYS A 254 -26.83 2.76 -3.02
CA LYS A 254 -27.07 1.76 -4.07
C LYS A 254 -27.00 2.36 -5.47
N ALA A 255 -27.54 3.56 -5.67
CA ALA A 255 -27.46 4.26 -6.95
C ALA A 255 -26.01 4.60 -7.33
N LYS A 256 -25.22 5.13 -6.37
CA LYS A 256 -23.78 5.42 -6.57
C LYS A 256 -22.96 4.17 -6.85
N GLU A 257 -23.24 3.07 -6.16
CA GLU A 257 -22.57 1.78 -6.41
C GLU A 257 -22.88 1.26 -7.82
N ALA A 258 -24.14 1.35 -8.27
CA ALA A 258 -24.53 0.96 -9.62
C ALA A 258 -23.86 1.83 -10.70
N GLU A 259 -23.79 3.15 -10.49
CA GLU A 259 -23.11 4.08 -11.40
C GLU A 259 -21.60 3.79 -11.48
N GLN A 260 -20.95 3.52 -10.34
CA GLN A 260 -19.54 3.13 -10.30
C GLN A 260 -19.28 1.79 -10.97
N GLU A 261 -20.15 0.80 -10.79
CA GLU A 261 -20.00 -0.49 -11.45
C GLU A 261 -20.16 -0.37 -12.98
N GLN A 262 -21.11 0.45 -13.44
CA GLN A 262 -21.26 0.74 -14.87
C GLN A 262 -20.03 1.48 -15.42
N ALA A 263 -19.50 2.47 -14.70
CA ALA A 263 -18.26 3.16 -15.08
C ALA A 263 -17.05 2.21 -15.15
N ARG A 264 -16.94 1.25 -14.21
CA ARG A 264 -15.89 0.21 -14.25
C ARG A 264 -16.00 -0.67 -15.48
N LYS A 265 -17.21 -1.16 -15.80
CA LYS A 265 -17.41 -2.01 -17.00
C LYS A 265 -17.04 -1.27 -18.29
N VAL A 266 -17.42 0.00 -18.41
CA VAL A 266 -17.04 0.83 -19.56
C VAL A 266 -15.53 1.05 -19.64
N ALA A 267 -14.87 1.34 -18.51
CA ALA A 267 -13.42 1.52 -18.46
C ALA A 267 -12.66 0.23 -18.79
N GLU A 268 -13.16 -0.92 -18.34
CA GLU A 268 -12.57 -2.24 -18.63
C GLU A 268 -12.72 -2.62 -20.10
N GLU A 269 -13.88 -2.38 -20.70
CA GLU A 269 -14.09 -2.60 -22.14
C GLU A 269 -13.23 -1.67 -23.00
N ALA A 270 -13.09 -0.39 -22.61
CA ALA A 270 -12.20 0.55 -23.28
C ALA A 270 -10.73 0.11 -23.18
N LYS A 271 -10.30 -0.39 -22.02
CA LYS A 271 -8.95 -0.93 -21.83
C LYS A 271 -8.70 -2.17 -22.70
N LYS A 272 -9.67 -3.08 -22.78
CA LYS A 272 -9.56 -4.28 -23.62
C LYS A 272 -9.42 -3.93 -25.10
N LYS A 273 -10.22 -2.99 -25.61
CA LYS A 273 -10.10 -2.51 -26.99
C LYS A 273 -8.73 -1.86 -27.26
N ALA A 274 -8.20 -1.10 -26.31
CA ALA A 274 -6.87 -0.50 -26.44
C ALA A 274 -5.73 -1.55 -26.42
N GLU A 275 -5.86 -2.59 -25.59
CA GLU A 275 -4.90 -3.71 -25.57
C GLU A 275 -4.94 -4.52 -26.88
N GLU A 276 -6.13 -4.77 -27.44
CA GLU A 276 -6.31 -5.44 -28.73
C GLU A 276 -5.71 -4.61 -29.89
N GLU A 277 -5.98 -3.29 -29.93
CA GLU A 277 -5.41 -2.40 -30.95
C GLU A 277 -3.87 -2.34 -30.86
N ASN A 278 -3.32 -2.26 -29.65
CA ASN A 278 -1.86 -2.28 -29.45
C ASN A 278 -1.24 -3.63 -29.83
N ALA A 279 -1.91 -4.75 -29.53
CA ALA A 279 -1.45 -6.07 -29.94
C ALA A 279 -1.44 -6.22 -31.47
N GLN A 280 -2.44 -5.64 -32.15
CA GLN A 280 -2.51 -5.66 -33.62
C GLN A 280 -1.40 -4.80 -34.24
N LYS A 281 -1.18 -3.57 -33.74
CA LYS A 281 -0.06 -2.72 -34.18
C LYS A 281 1.31 -3.37 -33.93
N ALA A 282 1.47 -4.09 -32.83
CA ALA A 282 2.70 -4.84 -32.54
C ALA A 282 2.93 -5.98 -33.56
N LYS A 283 1.89 -6.74 -33.91
CA LYS A 283 1.98 -7.78 -34.95
C LYS A 283 2.30 -7.20 -36.32
N GLU A 284 1.71 -6.06 -36.68
CA GLU A 284 2.00 -5.38 -37.94
C GLU A 284 3.44 -4.87 -37.99
N ALA A 285 3.94 -4.29 -36.89
CA ALA A 285 5.33 -3.86 -36.79
C ALA A 285 6.33 -5.04 -36.86
N GLU A 286 5.99 -6.17 -36.24
CA GLU A 286 6.80 -7.39 -36.31
C GLU A 286 6.82 -7.97 -37.74
N ALA A 287 5.67 -8.01 -38.41
CA ALA A 287 5.58 -8.43 -39.81
C ALA A 287 6.37 -7.50 -40.76
N ALA A 288 6.34 -6.18 -40.51
CA ALA A 288 7.13 -5.22 -41.28
C ALA A 288 8.64 -5.45 -41.10
N ARG A 289 9.11 -5.69 -39.87
CA ARG A 289 10.51 -6.03 -39.60
C ARG A 289 10.93 -7.34 -40.24
N GLN A 290 10.08 -8.37 -40.22
CA GLN A 290 10.39 -9.63 -40.90
C GLN A 290 10.53 -9.47 -42.42
N LYS A 291 9.70 -8.63 -43.05
CA LYS A 291 9.85 -8.30 -44.47
C LYS A 291 11.15 -7.55 -44.76
N GLU A 292 11.54 -6.62 -43.88
CA GLU A 292 12.80 -5.88 -44.01
C GLU A 292 14.02 -6.81 -43.90
N ILE A 293 14.00 -7.74 -42.92
CA ILE A 293 15.04 -8.75 -42.75
C ILE A 293 15.12 -9.67 -43.98
N GLN A 294 13.99 -10.16 -44.50
CA GLN A 294 13.98 -10.98 -45.71
C GLN A 294 14.51 -10.23 -46.94
N ALA A 295 14.22 -8.92 -47.06
CA ALA A 295 14.76 -8.11 -48.13
C ALA A 295 16.28 -7.88 -47.99
N GLU A 296 16.78 -7.70 -46.77
CA GLU A 296 18.21 -7.54 -46.49
C GLU A 296 18.98 -8.85 -46.75
N GLU A 297 18.43 -10.00 -46.37
CA GLU A 297 19.01 -11.31 -46.66
C GLU A 297 19.06 -11.59 -48.17
N ALA A 298 17.98 -11.27 -48.90
CA ALA A 298 17.96 -11.40 -50.36
C ALA A 298 19.03 -10.52 -51.03
N LYS A 299 19.24 -9.30 -50.53
CA LYS A 299 20.26 -8.38 -51.04
C LYS A 299 21.68 -8.88 -50.75
N LYS A 300 21.93 -9.40 -49.54
CA LYS A 300 23.21 -10.01 -49.15
C LYS A 300 23.52 -11.29 -49.95
N GLU A 301 22.51 -12.11 -50.24
CA GLU A 301 22.64 -13.29 -51.10
C GLU A 301 23.03 -12.88 -52.53
N GLN A 302 22.42 -11.82 -53.06
CA GLN A 302 22.75 -11.30 -54.38
C GLN A 302 24.19 -10.77 -54.44
N GLU A 303 24.61 -9.95 -53.46
CA GLU A 303 26.01 -9.47 -53.38
C GLU A 303 27.01 -10.62 -53.26
N ARG A 304 26.66 -11.69 -52.51
CA ARG A 304 27.51 -12.87 -52.39
C ARG A 304 27.67 -13.61 -53.71
N LYS A 305 26.60 -13.73 -54.51
CA LYS A 305 26.64 -14.34 -55.85
C LYS A 305 27.49 -13.51 -56.80
N GLU A 306 27.32 -12.19 -56.83
CA GLU A 306 28.13 -11.28 -57.65
C GLU A 306 29.62 -11.33 -57.26
N THR A 307 29.92 -11.37 -55.97
CA THR A 307 31.30 -11.48 -55.46
C THR A 307 31.92 -12.83 -55.82
N GLN A 308 31.16 -13.93 -55.76
CA GLN A 308 31.66 -15.25 -56.18
C GLN A 308 31.89 -15.33 -57.69
N GLU A 309 31.00 -14.74 -58.49
CA GLU A 309 31.17 -14.69 -59.94
C GLU A 309 32.38 -13.85 -60.34
N ALA A 310 32.59 -12.71 -59.67
CA ALA A 310 33.79 -11.88 -59.85
C ALA A 310 35.07 -12.65 -59.47
N LYS A 311 35.06 -13.42 -58.37
CA LYS A 311 36.19 -14.27 -57.97
C LYS A 311 36.48 -15.38 -58.97
N LYS A 312 35.45 -16.07 -59.48
CA LYS A 312 35.60 -17.12 -60.50
C LYS A 312 36.20 -16.56 -61.79
N LYS A 313 35.70 -15.42 -62.28
CA LYS A 313 36.26 -14.74 -63.45
C LYS A 313 37.71 -14.32 -63.25
N ALA A 314 38.07 -13.80 -62.07
CA ALA A 314 39.45 -13.44 -61.75
C ALA A 314 40.39 -14.65 -61.67
N GLU A 315 39.91 -15.79 -61.15
CA GLU A 315 40.68 -17.03 -61.09
C GLU A 315 40.86 -17.65 -62.48
N GLU A 316 39.85 -17.63 -63.34
CA GLU A 316 39.95 -18.04 -64.75
C GLU A 316 40.98 -17.21 -65.52
N VAL A 317 41.01 -15.89 -65.32
CA VAL A 317 42.02 -15.01 -65.93
C VAL A 317 43.42 -15.39 -65.45
N LYS A 318 43.62 -15.61 -64.15
CA LYS A 318 44.91 -16.07 -63.60
C LYS A 318 45.35 -17.42 -64.18
N ILE A 319 44.42 -18.37 -64.34
CA ILE A 319 44.70 -19.68 -64.94
C ILE A 319 45.08 -19.52 -66.43
N GLN A 320 44.39 -18.65 -67.17
CA GLN A 320 44.74 -18.37 -68.57
C GLN A 320 46.11 -17.71 -68.71
N GLU A 321 46.44 -16.76 -67.84
CA GLU A 321 47.77 -16.14 -67.81
C GLU A 321 48.87 -17.15 -67.46
N ALA A 322 48.62 -18.02 -66.47
CA ALA A 322 49.55 -19.11 -66.13
C ALA A 322 49.76 -20.09 -67.29
N LYS A 323 48.68 -20.48 -68.00
CA LYS A 323 48.78 -21.34 -69.19
C LYS A 323 49.57 -20.67 -70.32
N LYS A 324 49.36 -19.37 -70.57
CA LYS A 324 50.15 -18.59 -71.54
C LYS A 324 51.62 -18.51 -71.15
N ALA A 325 51.93 -18.32 -69.86
CA ALA A 325 53.30 -18.29 -69.36
C ALA A 325 54.00 -19.65 -69.53
N ILE A 326 53.30 -20.76 -69.26
CA ILE A 326 53.81 -22.12 -69.47
C ILE A 326 54.08 -22.38 -70.95
N LEU A 327 53.17 -21.99 -71.84
CA LEU A 327 53.36 -22.14 -73.29
C LEU A 327 54.57 -21.35 -73.79
N LYS A 328 54.75 -20.11 -73.31
CA LYS A 328 55.91 -19.28 -73.66
C LYS A 328 57.22 -19.88 -73.15
N ALA A 329 57.23 -20.43 -71.94
CA ALA A 329 58.39 -21.13 -71.39
C ALA A 329 58.73 -22.39 -72.19
N ALA A 330 57.74 -23.17 -72.61
CA ALA A 330 57.93 -24.36 -73.43
C ALA A 330 58.46 -24.04 -74.83
N GLU A 331 57.99 -22.95 -75.46
CA GLU A 331 58.53 -22.47 -76.75
C GLU A 331 59.98 -21.99 -76.63
N GLU A 332 60.32 -21.27 -75.55
CA GLU A 332 61.68 -20.81 -75.32
C GLU A 332 62.64 -21.98 -75.05
N GLN A 333 62.16 -23.01 -74.33
CA GLN A 333 62.91 -24.23 -74.09
C GLN A 333 63.13 -25.03 -75.40
N ARG A 334 62.11 -25.13 -76.26
CA ARG A 334 62.25 -25.74 -77.60
C ARG A 334 63.26 -24.99 -78.48
N LYS A 335 63.24 -23.66 -78.48
CA LYS A 335 64.23 -22.85 -79.23
C LYS A 335 65.66 -23.11 -78.74
N LYS A 336 65.87 -23.19 -77.43
CA LYS A 336 67.19 -23.50 -76.84
C LYS A 336 67.64 -24.93 -77.17
N GLU A 337 66.72 -25.90 -77.16
CA GLU A 337 67.04 -27.29 -77.55
C GLU A 337 67.39 -27.42 -79.03
N GLU A 338 66.69 -26.69 -79.91
CA GLU A 338 66.97 -26.66 -81.34
C GLU A 338 68.32 -25.99 -81.65
N GLU A 339 68.65 -24.89 -80.97
CA GLU A 339 69.95 -24.23 -81.07
C GLU A 339 71.10 -25.16 -80.61
N VAL A 340 70.91 -25.88 -79.50
CA VAL A 340 71.88 -26.87 -79.01
C VAL A 340 72.01 -28.05 -79.97
N GLN A 341 70.92 -28.54 -80.56
CA GLN A 341 70.99 -29.59 -81.58
C GLN A 341 71.73 -29.11 -82.84
N ASN A 342 71.49 -27.89 -83.28
CA ASN A 342 72.17 -27.33 -84.45
C ASN A 342 73.67 -27.12 -84.19
N LYS A 343 74.04 -26.69 -82.98
CA LYS A 343 75.45 -26.59 -82.58
C LYS A 343 76.13 -27.95 -82.54
N ARG A 344 75.49 -28.97 -81.97
CA ARG A 344 76.00 -30.37 -81.97
C ARG A 344 76.12 -30.94 -83.38
N LYS A 345 75.19 -30.64 -84.28
CA LYS A 345 75.27 -31.05 -85.69
C LYS A 345 76.43 -30.36 -86.41
N ALA A 346 76.68 -29.07 -86.14
CA ALA A 346 77.81 -28.34 -86.70
C ALA A 346 79.16 -28.88 -86.19
N ASP A 347 79.26 -29.16 -84.88
CA ASP A 347 80.47 -29.72 -84.26
C ASP A 347 80.76 -31.14 -84.77
N ALA A 348 79.73 -31.99 -84.91
CA ALA A 348 79.88 -33.33 -85.49
C ALA A 348 80.35 -33.29 -86.95
N LEU A 349 79.90 -32.31 -87.73
CA LEU A 349 80.31 -32.13 -89.13
C LEU A 349 81.76 -31.63 -89.22
N ALA A 350 82.18 -30.75 -88.31
CA ALA A 350 83.57 -30.31 -88.19
C ALA A 350 84.50 -31.46 -87.77
N GLN A 351 84.06 -32.30 -86.83
CA GLN A 351 84.83 -33.47 -86.37
C GLN A 351 84.96 -34.52 -87.47
N ALA A 352 83.89 -34.82 -88.21
CA ALA A 352 83.94 -35.74 -89.34
C ALA A 352 84.91 -35.26 -90.44
N LYS A 353 84.93 -33.94 -90.71
CA LYS A 353 85.86 -33.35 -91.69
C LYS A 353 87.32 -33.41 -91.23
N ALA A 354 87.58 -33.21 -89.94
CA ALA A 354 88.92 -33.34 -89.37
C ALA A 354 89.40 -34.80 -89.36
N GLU A 355 88.51 -35.76 -89.10
CA GLU A 355 88.82 -37.18 -89.12
C GLU A 355 89.09 -37.69 -90.55
N GLU A 356 88.36 -37.19 -91.54
CA GLU A 356 88.61 -37.49 -92.96
C GLU A 356 89.98 -36.96 -93.42
N GLU A 357 90.36 -35.73 -93.03
CA GLU A 357 91.69 -35.17 -93.35
C GLU A 357 92.81 -35.98 -92.66
N ALA A 358 92.60 -36.43 -91.42
CA ALA A 358 93.54 -37.30 -90.72
C ALA A 358 93.66 -38.68 -91.38
N ALA A 359 92.57 -39.25 -91.87
CA ALA A 359 92.56 -40.50 -92.62
C ALA A 359 93.28 -40.37 -93.97
N GLN A 360 93.15 -39.23 -94.66
CA GLN A 360 93.89 -38.95 -95.89
C GLN A 360 95.39 -38.81 -95.63
N LYS A 361 95.80 -38.13 -94.54
CA LYS A 361 97.22 -38.06 -94.13
C LYS A 361 97.78 -39.45 -93.84
N ARG A 362 97.06 -40.29 -93.10
CA ARG A 362 97.49 -41.69 -92.83
C ARG A 362 97.63 -42.52 -94.11
N LYS A 363 96.71 -42.39 -95.06
CA LYS A 363 96.81 -43.08 -96.36
C LYS A 363 98.02 -42.60 -97.17
N ALA A 364 98.31 -41.30 -97.15
CA ALA A 364 99.49 -40.74 -97.82
C ALA A 364 100.80 -41.23 -97.19
N GLU A 365 100.90 -41.21 -95.85
CA GLU A 365 102.05 -41.75 -95.11
C GLU A 365 102.23 -43.25 -95.35
N GLN A 366 101.15 -44.03 -95.44
CA GLN A 366 101.21 -45.45 -95.72
C GLN A 366 101.68 -45.74 -97.16
N MET A 367 101.25 -44.93 -98.14
CA MET A 367 101.74 -45.03 -99.51
C MET A 367 103.23 -44.66 -99.61
N GLU A 368 103.69 -43.64 -98.88
CA GLU A 368 105.10 -43.28 -98.82
C GLU A 368 105.95 -44.36 -98.17
N LYS A 369 105.47 -44.95 -97.06
CA LYS A 369 106.13 -46.09 -96.40
C LYS A 369 106.24 -47.30 -97.33
N ASN A 370 105.18 -47.62 -98.08
CA ASN A 370 105.20 -48.71 -99.06
C ASN A 370 106.17 -48.42 -100.22
N ARG A 371 106.24 -47.18 -100.69
CA ARG A 371 107.20 -46.77 -101.72
C ARG A 371 108.65 -46.92 -101.25
N LEU A 372 108.94 -46.53 -100.01
CA LEU A 372 110.27 -46.71 -99.40
C LEU A 372 110.63 -48.20 -99.22
N LEU A 373 109.66 -49.04 -98.88
CA LEU A 373 109.84 -50.50 -98.81
C LEU A 373 110.13 -51.11 -100.18
N GLU A 374 109.41 -50.72 -101.23
CA GLU A 374 109.69 -51.17 -102.61
C GLU A 374 111.08 -50.71 -103.09
N GLU A 375 111.48 -49.49 -102.77
CA GLU A 375 112.80 -48.97 -103.14
C GLU A 375 113.93 -49.72 -102.40
N ALA A 376 113.71 -50.05 -101.12
CA ALA A 376 114.61 -50.89 -100.34
C ALA A 376 114.71 -52.32 -100.89
N ASP A 377 113.58 -52.93 -101.26
CA ASP A 377 113.57 -54.27 -101.87
C ASP A 377 114.24 -54.28 -103.26
N LYS A 378 114.08 -53.21 -104.03
CA LYS A 378 114.74 -53.05 -105.34
C LYS A 378 116.27 -52.96 -105.18
N LYS A 379 116.76 -52.16 -104.21
CA LYS A 379 118.20 -52.10 -103.88
C LYS A 379 118.74 -53.44 -103.41
N ARG A 380 118.00 -54.16 -102.56
CA ARG A 380 118.38 -55.50 -102.09
C ARG A 380 118.49 -56.52 -103.24
N ARG A 381 117.57 -56.48 -104.21
CA ARG A 381 117.62 -57.37 -105.40
C ARG A 381 118.79 -57.02 -106.32
N GLU A 382 119.14 -55.75 -106.43
CA GLU A 382 120.28 -55.27 -107.22
C GLU A 382 121.62 -55.67 -106.58
N GLU A 383 121.75 -55.55 -105.26
CA GLU A 383 122.90 -56.08 -104.51
C GLU A 383 123.03 -57.60 -104.66
N GLN A 384 121.92 -58.35 -104.61
CA GLN A 384 121.93 -59.80 -104.87
C GLN A 384 122.37 -60.13 -106.31
N ARG A 385 121.99 -59.33 -107.31
CA ARG A 385 122.49 -59.48 -108.69
C ARG A 385 124.00 -59.27 -108.76
N ILE A 386 124.52 -58.22 -108.14
CA ILE A 386 125.96 -57.91 -108.13
C ILE A 386 126.75 -59.03 -107.42
N GLN A 387 126.24 -59.57 -106.30
CA GLN A 387 126.87 -60.70 -105.62
C GLN A 387 126.83 -62.00 -106.45
N ALA A 388 125.74 -62.28 -107.15
CA ALA A 388 125.63 -63.44 -108.03
C ALA A 388 126.56 -63.33 -109.27
N GLU A 389 126.73 -62.12 -109.80
CA GLU A 389 127.64 -61.83 -110.90
C GLU A 389 129.11 -61.93 -110.46
N ALA A 390 129.43 -61.44 -109.25
CA ALA A 390 130.74 -61.62 -108.61
C ALA A 390 131.05 -63.10 -108.32
N ALA A 391 130.05 -63.92 -107.97
CA ALA A 391 130.19 -65.35 -107.80
C ALA A 391 130.48 -66.07 -109.14
N ARG A 392 129.80 -65.70 -110.22
CA ARG A 392 130.09 -66.21 -111.58
C ARG A 392 131.51 -65.88 -112.03
N LEU A 393 131.99 -64.66 -111.78
CA LEU A 393 133.36 -64.27 -112.11
C LEU A 393 134.41 -65.02 -111.27
N ARG A 394 134.08 -65.49 -110.06
CA ARG A 394 134.97 -66.36 -109.26
C ARG A 394 135.02 -67.80 -109.81
N ASP A 395 133.89 -68.35 -110.23
CA ASP A 395 133.82 -69.69 -110.85
C ASP A 395 134.51 -69.73 -112.22
N GLU A 396 134.42 -68.65 -113.00
CA GLU A 396 135.08 -68.52 -114.29
C GLU A 396 136.62 -68.39 -114.14
N LYS A 397 137.08 -67.76 -113.05
CA LYS A 397 138.50 -67.66 -112.69
C LYS A 397 139.08 -68.97 -112.12
N ALA A 398 138.23 -69.87 -111.60
CA ALA A 398 138.64 -71.19 -111.11
C ALA A 398 138.84 -72.22 -112.24
N ARG A 399 138.24 -72.02 -113.42
CA ARG A 399 138.42 -72.90 -114.59
C ARG A 399 139.66 -72.60 -115.45
N GLN A 400 140.41 -71.55 -115.13
CA GLN A 400 141.68 -71.22 -115.78
C GLN A 400 142.85 -71.39 -114.81
N LYS A 401 143.23 -72.63 -114.50
CA LYS A 401 144.63 -72.96 -114.19
C LYS A 401 145.05 -74.30 -114.82
N PRO A 402 146.24 -74.34 -115.46
CA PRO A 402 146.77 -75.49 -116.19
C PRO A 402 147.73 -76.34 -115.34
N GLN A 403 147.94 -77.60 -115.74
CA GLN A 403 149.16 -78.43 -115.59
C GLN A 403 148.83 -79.83 -116.17
N THR A 404 149.40 -80.35 -117.27
CA THR A 404 150.78 -80.89 -117.50
C THR A 404 151.31 -81.61 -116.27
N LEU A 405 151.54 -82.93 -116.25
CA LEU A 405 152.20 -83.83 -117.21
C LEU A 405 151.48 -85.19 -117.31
#